data_AF-A0A822VMI1-F1
#
_entry.id   AF-A0A822VMI1-F1
#
_cell.length_a   1.000
_cell.length_b   1.000
_cell.length_c   1.000
_cell.angle_alpha   90.00
_cell.angle_beta   90.00
_cell.angle_gamma   90.00
#
_symmetry.space_group_name_H-M   'P 1'
#
loop_
_entity.id
_entity.type
_entity.pdbx_description
1 polymer ?
#
loop_
_entity_poly.entity_id
_entity_poly.type
_entity_poly.pdbx_seq_one_letter_code
_entity_poly.pdbx_strand_id
1 'polypeptide(L)'
;MLEKVFPEETYPNTILQSDQGWQYQHEVYHRFLASKGIHPSMSRKGTSTDNGMMESFFGVLKKEMFYGFEKTFKSLDQLEQAITEYIFYYNNKRIKEKLRGLSPVQYRTKSFQ
;
A
#
# COMPACT_ATOMS: atom_id res chain seq x y z
N MET A 1 12.52 -3.00 -8.70
CA MET A 1 11.45 -2.44 -7.85
C MET A 1 10.69 -3.55 -7.13
N LEU A 2 10.10 -4.52 -7.83
CA LEU A 2 9.35 -5.62 -7.21
C LEU A 2 10.20 -6.48 -6.25
N GLU A 3 11.45 -6.77 -6.59
CA GLU A 3 12.38 -7.49 -5.70
C GLU A 3 12.66 -6.75 -4.38
N LYS A 4 12.64 -5.41 -4.39
CA LYS A 4 12.79 -4.61 -3.16
C LYS A 4 11.54 -4.69 -2.27
N VAL A 5 10.36 -4.86 -2.88
CA VAL A 5 9.06 -4.96 -2.17
C VAL A 5 8.82 -6.37 -1.65
N PHE A 6 9.28 -7.39 -2.39
CA PHE A 6 9.14 -8.81 -2.05
C PHE A 6 10.52 -9.46 -1.87
N PRO A 7 11.25 -9.11 -0.78
CA PRO A 7 12.62 -9.58 -0.56
C PRO A 7 12.72 -11.08 -0.29
N GLU A 8 11.69 -11.70 0.30
CA GLU A 8 11.71 -13.13 0.63
C GLU A 8 11.65 -13.99 -0.64
N GLU A 9 12.19 -15.20 -0.56
CA GLU A 9 12.15 -16.14 -1.69
C GLU A 9 10.71 -16.51 -2.06
N THR A 10 9.85 -16.76 -1.07
CA THR A 10 8.46 -17.17 -1.28
C THR A 10 7.49 -16.56 -0.26
N TYR A 11 6.24 -16.43 -0.66
CA TYR A 11 5.13 -15.88 0.14
C TYR A 11 3.94 -16.85 0.09
N PRO A 12 4.01 -18.00 0.78
CA PRO A 12 2.97 -19.02 0.72
C PRO A 12 1.63 -18.48 1.20
N ASN A 13 0.54 -18.94 0.59
CA ASN A 13 -0.84 -18.54 0.92
C ASN A 13 -1.10 -17.03 0.83
N THR A 14 -0.29 -16.29 0.07
CA THR A 14 -0.45 -14.83 -0.08
C THR A 14 -1.26 -14.51 -1.33
N ILE A 15 -2.30 -13.71 -1.16
CA ILE A 15 -3.10 -13.15 -2.25
C ILE A 15 -2.74 -11.68 -2.40
N LEU A 16 -2.42 -11.25 -3.62
CA LEU A 16 -2.18 -9.85 -3.95
C LEU A 16 -3.38 -9.30 -4.73
N GLN A 17 -4.13 -8.40 -4.10
CA GLN A 17 -5.25 -7.71 -4.73
C GLN A 17 -4.75 -6.52 -5.55
N SER A 18 -5.20 -6.40 -6.80
CA SER A 18 -4.94 -5.27 -7.69
C SER A 18 -6.18 -4.89 -8.48
N ASP A 19 -6.18 -3.70 -9.09
CA ASP A 19 -7.15 -3.34 -10.11
C ASP A 19 -6.77 -3.94 -11.48
N GLN A 20 -7.59 -3.70 -12.50
CA GLN A 20 -7.29 -4.10 -13.87
C GLN A 20 -6.44 -3.05 -14.61
N GLY A 21 -5.61 -2.28 -13.91
CA GLY A 21 -4.67 -1.36 -14.54
C GLY A 21 -3.69 -2.10 -15.45
N TRP A 22 -3.33 -1.50 -16.59
CA TRP A 22 -2.51 -2.15 -17.62
C TRP A 22 -1.21 -2.76 -17.05
N GLN A 23 -0.54 -2.06 -16.12
CA GLN A 23 0.68 -2.54 -15.46
C GLN A 23 0.52 -3.88 -14.74
N TYR A 24 -0.65 -4.16 -14.16
CA TYR A 24 -0.92 -5.39 -13.39
C TYR A 24 -1.36 -6.54 -14.29
N GLN A 25 -1.75 -6.26 -15.54
CA GLN A 25 -2.09 -7.28 -16.53
C GLN A 25 -0.87 -7.83 -17.28
N HIS A 26 0.30 -7.19 -17.16
CA HIS A 26 1.49 -7.60 -17.88
C HIS A 26 1.98 -8.99 -17.46
N GLU A 27 2.36 -9.81 -18.44
CA GLU A 27 2.89 -11.16 -18.20
C GLU A 27 4.12 -11.15 -17.29
N VAL A 28 4.99 -10.15 -17.41
CA VAL A 28 6.18 -10.00 -16.54
C VAL A 28 5.78 -9.86 -15.07
N TYR A 29 4.70 -9.14 -14.77
CA TYR A 29 4.19 -8.98 -13.41
C TYR A 29 3.63 -10.30 -12.88
N HIS A 30 2.83 -11.00 -13.67
CA HIS A 30 2.28 -12.31 -13.30
C HIS A 30 3.37 -13.37 -13.09
N ARG A 31 4.38 -13.41 -13.97
CA ARG A 31 5.53 -14.32 -13.81
C ARG A 31 6.31 -14.01 -12.54
N PHE A 32 6.53 -12.73 -12.22
CA PHE A 32 7.16 -12.35 -10.96
C PHE A 32 6.36 -12.85 -9.76
N LEU A 33 5.06 -12.59 -9.70
CA LEU A 33 4.21 -13.04 -8.58
C LEU A 33 4.20 -14.57 -8.45
N ALA A 34 4.08 -15.29 -9.56
CA ALA A 34 4.14 -16.75 -9.57
C ALA A 34 5.49 -17.27 -9.06
N SER A 35 6.61 -16.64 -9.45
CA SER A 35 7.95 -17.02 -8.97
C SER A 35 8.12 -16.86 -7.45
N LYS A 36 7.32 -15.98 -6.83
CA LYS A 36 7.27 -15.74 -5.39
C LYS A 36 6.19 -16.54 -4.66
N GLY A 37 5.42 -17.38 -5.37
CA GLY A 37 4.29 -18.12 -4.79
C GLY A 37 3.08 -17.25 -4.42
N ILE A 38 2.99 -16.03 -4.96
CA ILE A 38 1.90 -15.09 -4.71
C ILE A 38 0.78 -15.31 -5.72
N HIS A 39 -0.46 -15.42 -5.23
CA HIS A 39 -1.65 -15.52 -6.07
C HIS A 39 -2.19 -14.13 -6.42
N PRO A 40 -2.14 -13.68 -7.69
CA PRO A 40 -2.77 -12.43 -8.08
C PRO A 40 -4.29 -12.56 -8.05
N SER A 41 -4.96 -11.54 -7.51
CA SER A 41 -6.41 -11.37 -7.57
C SER A 41 -6.71 -9.98 -8.10
N MET A 42 -7.49 -9.89 -9.17
CA MET A 42 -7.87 -8.63 -9.78
C MET A 42 -9.36 -8.40 -9.58
N SER A 43 -9.73 -7.20 -9.12
CA SER A 43 -11.14 -6.83 -8.92
C SER A 43 -11.93 -6.97 -10.22
N ARG A 44 -13.21 -7.35 -10.12
CA ARG A 44 -14.11 -7.35 -11.29
C ARG A 44 -14.25 -5.93 -11.83
N LYS A 45 -14.36 -5.81 -13.16
CA LYS A 45 -14.61 -4.51 -13.80
C LYS A 45 -15.91 -3.92 -13.25
N GLY A 46 -15.84 -2.69 -12.71
CA GLY A 46 -16.98 -2.02 -12.08
C GLY A 46 -17.21 -2.37 -10.61
N THR A 47 -16.32 -3.11 -9.96
CA THR A 47 -16.39 -3.42 -8.52
C THR A 47 -15.33 -2.64 -7.75
N SER A 48 -15.69 -1.44 -7.30
CA SER A 48 -14.77 -0.53 -6.57
C SER A 48 -14.53 -0.92 -5.12
N THR A 49 -15.37 -1.77 -4.53
CA THR A 49 -15.31 -2.13 -3.10
C THR A 49 -13.97 -2.76 -2.72
N ASP A 50 -13.39 -3.57 -3.60
CA ASP A 50 -12.14 -4.29 -3.36
C ASP A 50 -10.93 -3.35 -3.34
N ASN A 51 -11.02 -2.20 -4.04
CA ASN A 51 -9.96 -1.18 -4.05
C ASN A 51 -10.19 -0.06 -3.01
N GLY A 52 -11.42 0.04 -2.47
CA GLY A 52 -11.85 1.17 -1.65
C GLY A 52 -10.98 1.43 -0.42
N MET A 53 -10.37 0.39 0.18
CA MET A 53 -9.45 0.58 1.31
C MET A 53 -8.16 1.30 0.89
N MET A 54 -7.57 0.91 -0.24
CA MET A 54 -6.36 1.56 -0.75
C MET A 54 -6.66 2.95 -1.30
N GLU A 55 -7.79 3.14 -1.98
CA GLU A 55 -8.25 4.46 -2.43
C GLU A 55 -8.44 5.42 -1.25
N SER A 56 -9.07 4.95 -0.17
CA SER A 56 -9.23 5.71 1.06
C SER A 56 -7.88 6.12 1.66
N PHE A 57 -6.92 5.18 1.73
CA PHE A 57 -5.56 5.48 2.18
C PHE A 57 -4.90 6.57 1.32
N PHE A 58 -4.92 6.42 -0.01
CA PHE A 58 -4.32 7.40 -0.92
C PHE A 58 -5.01 8.77 -0.87
N GLY A 59 -6.32 8.80 -0.71
CA GLY A 59 -7.08 10.05 -0.51
C GLY A 59 -6.63 10.78 0.75
N VAL A 60 -6.47 10.05 1.86
CA VAL A 60 -5.99 10.60 3.13
C VAL A 60 -4.53 11.07 3.02
N LEU A 61 -3.66 10.27 2.41
CA LEU A 61 -2.25 10.63 2.18
C LEU A 61 -2.13 11.93 1.39
N LYS A 62 -2.83 12.03 0.26
CA LYS A 62 -2.78 13.23 -0.58
C LYS A 62 -3.33 14.45 0.16
N LYS A 63 -4.43 14.29 0.90
CA LYS A 63 -5.04 15.37 1.67
C LYS A 63 -4.14 15.89 2.79
N GLU A 64 -3.49 15.00 3.52
CA GLU A 64 -2.72 15.37 4.72
C GLU A 64 -1.28 15.78 4.41
N MET A 65 -0.67 15.24 3.33
CA MET A 65 0.76 15.45 3.04
C MET A 65 1.01 16.26 1.76
N PHE A 66 0.17 16.11 0.73
CA PHE A 66 0.48 16.61 -0.60
C PHE A 66 -0.26 17.91 -0.96
N TYR A 67 -1.58 17.93 -0.80
CA TYR A 67 -2.40 19.07 -1.24
C TYR A 67 -2.09 20.34 -0.43
N GLY A 68 -1.81 21.44 -1.13
CA GLY A 68 -1.35 22.70 -0.56
C GLY A 68 0.17 22.79 -0.38
N PHE A 69 0.89 21.68 -0.53
CA PHE A 69 2.35 21.59 -0.39
C PHE A 69 3.03 21.22 -1.72
N GLU A 70 2.32 21.16 -2.84
CA GLU A 70 2.85 20.66 -4.12
C GLU A 70 4.10 21.42 -4.58
N LYS A 71 4.17 22.72 -4.26
CA LYS A 71 5.31 23.59 -4.63
C LYS A 71 6.51 23.47 -3.68
N THR A 72 6.40 22.78 -2.55
CA THR A 72 7.49 22.64 -1.58
C THR A 72 8.48 21.58 -2.03
N PHE A 73 8.02 20.53 -2.71
CA PHE A 73 8.86 19.48 -3.28
C PHE A 73 9.60 20.00 -4.52
N LYS A 74 10.93 20.10 -4.43
CA LYS A 74 11.80 20.58 -5.51
C LYS A 74 12.37 19.45 -6.37
N SER A 75 12.25 18.20 -5.92
CA SER A 75 12.65 17.01 -6.66
C SER A 75 11.72 15.84 -6.36
N LEU A 76 11.76 14.82 -7.21
CA LEU A 76 11.05 13.57 -6.97
C LEU A 76 11.58 12.86 -5.72
N ASP A 77 12.89 12.93 -5.45
CA ASP A 77 13.49 12.35 -4.24
C ASP A 77 12.91 12.96 -2.95
N GLN A 78 12.69 14.27 -2.94
CA GLN A 78 12.05 14.95 -1.79
C GLN A 78 10.60 14.48 -1.60
N LEU A 79 9.86 14.30 -2.70
CA LEU A 79 8.50 13.78 -2.65
C LEU A 79 8.47 12.31 -2.19
N GLU A 80 9.39 11.47 -2.68
CA GLU A 80 9.54 10.08 -2.27
C GLU A 80 9.86 9.96 -0.77
N GLN A 81 10.77 10.80 -0.27
CA GLN A 81 11.09 10.87 1.15
C GLN A 81 9.87 11.25 1.99
N ALA A 82 9.12 12.28 1.59
CA ALA A 82 7.92 12.72 2.29
C ALA A 82 6.81 11.64 2.28
N ILE A 83 6.64 10.92 1.16
CA ILE A 83 5.73 9.78 1.08
C ILE A 83 6.16 8.67 2.05
N THR A 84 7.46 8.35 2.09
CA THR A 84 8.01 7.31 2.96
C THR A 84 7.81 7.65 4.44
N GLU A 85 8.13 8.89 4.83
CA GLU A 85 7.92 9.38 6.19
C GLU A 85 6.44 9.36 6.59
N TYR A 86 5.55 9.77 5.67
CA TYR A 86 4.13 9.75 5.92
C TYR A 86 3.58 8.33 6.09
N ILE A 87 4.01 7.37 5.25
CA ILE A 87 3.64 5.95 5.39
C ILE A 87 4.09 5.42 6.75
N PHE A 88 5.31 5.75 7.18
CA PHE A 88 5.81 5.37 8.49
C PHE A 88 4.96 5.95 9.62
N TYR A 89 4.65 7.26 9.56
CA TYR A 89 3.76 7.92 10.50
C TYR A 89 2.38 7.25 10.54
N TYR A 90 1.77 7.03 9.38
CA TYR A 90 0.43 6.46 9.24
C TYR A 90 0.34 5.09 9.92
N ASN A 91 1.34 4.23 9.70
CA ASN A 91 1.32 2.86 10.20
C ASN A 91 1.74 2.74 11.67
N ASN A 92 2.70 3.56 12.13
CA ASN A 92 3.33 3.37 13.44
C ASN A 92 2.91 4.38 14.50
N LYS A 93 2.55 5.61 14.11
CA LYS A 93 2.33 6.73 15.03
C LYS A 93 0.91 7.30 15.02
N ARG A 94 0.16 7.11 13.93
CA ARG A 94 -1.18 7.68 13.77
C ARG A 94 -2.14 7.14 14.82
N ILE A 95 -2.71 8.05 15.60
CA ILE A 95 -3.77 7.74 16.56
C ILE A 95 -5.08 7.54 15.77
N LYS A 96 -5.73 6.39 15.95
CA LYS A 96 -7.07 6.12 15.40
C LYS A 96 -8.05 5.84 16.52
N GLU A 97 -9.07 6.68 16.67
CA GLU A 97 -10.11 6.52 17.69
C GLU A 97 -10.85 5.18 17.56
N LYS A 98 -11.17 4.77 16.32
CA LYS A 98 -11.76 3.45 16.03
C LYS A 98 -10.89 2.28 16.49
N LEU A 99 -9.58 2.50 16.63
CA LEU A 99 -8.61 1.51 17.13
C LEU A 99 -8.25 1.77 18.61
N ARG A 100 -9.09 2.50 19.36
CA ARG A 100 -8.86 2.88 20.76
C ARG A 100 -7.56 3.66 20.97
N GLY A 101 -7.22 4.51 20.00
CA GLY A 101 -6.01 5.33 20.02
C GLY A 101 -4.74 4.62 19.55
N LEU A 102 -4.83 3.34 19.17
CA LEU A 102 -3.67 2.59 18.65
C LEU A 102 -3.37 2.94 17.19
N SER A 103 -2.10 2.85 16.83
CA SER A 103 -1.67 2.86 15.43
C SER A 103 -2.05 1.55 14.72
N PRO A 104 -2.14 1.55 13.37
CA PRO A 104 -2.43 0.34 12.60
C PRO A 104 -1.52 -0.85 12.96
N VAL A 105 -0.22 -0.62 13.13
CA VAL A 105 0.73 -1.68 13.53
C VAL A 105 0.45 -2.16 14.94
N GLN A 106 0.29 -1.25 15.91
CA GLN A 106 -0.03 -1.61 17.30
C GLN A 106 -1.32 -2.43 17.40
N TYR A 107 -2.36 -2.03 16.66
CA TYR A 107 -3.62 -2.77 16.60
C TYR A 107 -3.43 -4.17 16.01
N ARG A 108 -2.66 -4.30 14.92
CA ARG A 108 -2.37 -5.59 14.29
C ARG A 108 -1.59 -6.52 15.21
N THR A 109 -0.57 -6.02 15.92
CA THR A 109 0.26 -6.84 16.81
C THR A 109 -0.46 -7.23 18.10
N LYS A 110 -1.42 -6.42 18.56
CA LYS A 110 -2.23 -6.73 19.74
C LYS A 110 -3.10 -7.97 19.54
N SER A 111 -3.60 -8.22 18.33
CA SER A 111 -4.43 -9.40 18.03
C SER A 111 -3.69 -10.74 18.08
N PHE A 112 -2.35 -10.73 18.22
CA PHE A 112 -1.52 -11.93 18.37
C PHE A 112 -1.10 -12.19 19.83
N GLN A 113 -1.62 -11.41 20.79
CA GLN A 113 -1.49 -11.62 22.23
C GLN A 113 -2.83 -12.07 22.81
#